data_AF-A0A9P6CL42-F1
#
_entry.id   AF-A0A9P6CL42-F1
#
_cell.length_a   1.000
_cell.length_b   1.000
_cell.length_c   1.000
_cell.angle_alpha   90.00
_cell.angle_beta   90.00
_cell.angle_gamma   90.00
#
_symmetry.space_group_name_H-M   'P 1'
#
loop_
_entity.id
_entity.type
_entity.pdbx_description
1 polymer ?
#
loop_
_entity_poly.entity_id
_entity_poly.type
_entity_poly.pdbx_seq_one_letter_code
_entity_poly.pdbx_strand_id
1 'polypeptide(L)'
;MFCDLLSLQCLSPVNRLPVELLSYIFILGTHATQEVLESDAERSPPFTSQSIRTPLILSSVNRHWRDIARNTPSLWTSLCITVEMIDILTDDCNNMAQPPTAFNTSHLNTYLKLSRNYPLDILIDARDQDWDFSEPEIPSEYECDTYTPPFSSDHMSTALSLLLPHLRRWRSIDILTDSWAPMYVALQQIHKPITTLGAPLLESLTLMRCNDFVSYSPTFQPHEMIGPALFRPSEQKPSRQDVLPRLTSLTLRGVHVDWSSLTSILSRSQTTLRALELSSHCSEVRPTLSEFRQLLATSPSLRKLVVNGSGPFISDDAEDDQSVSEEASDLISLPCLDEITLGYRSAYDGQIILEQLDAPNVKVLTLEDSNHPGEPEEIDAGSLLAYMGTGDSQGVAQELVVAYTTPDGVRYHIALDKEPSMPMGRKREDPLVDGEADSQATFPLLEVVTLKGVKACSRPLQTFFNSLQNLRHLELSGMTMHAVRALLPADHSFGLAPVIAPCPQLQSLCIRGFESLQLDDLHFVVARLSAERLNNGACGIHEVDIHMDHTSTCITEDIFCVSQTGTKVNIFKDPLHEDDDEEGMYCDDEDIDTDPYKAGGVFNDPLFDAYYAGVALAR
;
A
#
# COMPACT_ATOMS: atom_id res chain seq x y z
N MET A 1 -1.40 61.54 -44.50
CA MET A 1 -0.20 61.68 -43.64
C MET A 1 -0.64 62.01 -42.21
N PHE A 2 -1.40 61.11 -41.56
CA PHE A 2 -1.75 61.15 -40.13
C PHE A 2 -2.48 59.85 -39.69
N CYS A 3 -1.97 58.66 -40.08
CA CYS A 3 -2.54 57.38 -39.64
C CYS A 3 -1.53 56.33 -39.13
N ASP A 4 -0.23 56.60 -39.09
CA ASP A 4 0.78 55.53 -38.84
C ASP A 4 1.49 55.59 -37.48
N LEU A 5 0.96 56.30 -36.47
CA LEU A 5 1.67 56.49 -35.18
C LEU A 5 0.90 56.04 -33.93
N LEU A 6 -0.19 55.27 -34.05
CA LEU A 6 -0.96 54.78 -32.89
C LEU A 6 -1.23 53.27 -32.88
N SER A 7 -0.33 52.43 -33.43
CA SER A 7 -0.43 50.97 -33.23
C SER A 7 0.89 50.27 -32.87
N LEU A 8 1.82 50.94 -32.20
CA LEU A 8 2.71 50.22 -31.28
C LEU A 8 1.89 49.88 -30.03
N GLN A 9 0.90 48.99 -30.19
CA GLN A 9 0.30 48.29 -29.06
C GLN A 9 1.47 47.73 -28.25
N CYS A 10 1.56 48.12 -26.98
CA CYS A 10 2.49 47.53 -26.03
C CYS A 10 2.24 46.02 -26.00
N LEU A 11 2.92 45.28 -26.88
CA LEU A 11 2.94 43.83 -26.82
C LEU A 11 3.43 43.49 -25.42
N SER A 12 2.62 42.73 -24.68
CA SER A 12 2.98 42.21 -23.36
C SER A 12 4.43 41.72 -23.40
N PRO A 13 5.29 42.04 -22.40
CA PRO A 13 6.70 41.66 -22.40
C PRO A 13 6.94 40.18 -22.73
N VAL A 14 5.99 39.30 -22.36
CA VAL A 14 6.02 37.87 -22.64
C VAL A 14 6.04 37.53 -24.14
N ASN A 15 5.44 38.38 -24.99
CA ASN A 15 5.40 38.20 -26.45
C ASN A 15 6.75 38.53 -27.12
N ARG A 16 7.74 39.02 -26.37
CA ARG A 16 9.11 39.25 -26.85
C ARG A 16 10.05 38.10 -26.54
N LEU A 17 9.59 37.11 -25.77
CA LEU A 17 10.40 35.94 -25.47
C LEU A 17 10.60 35.08 -26.73
N PRO A 18 11.80 34.51 -26.94
CA PRO A 18 12.02 33.46 -27.92
C PRO A 18 11.04 32.31 -27.72
N VAL A 19 10.62 31.69 -28.82
CA VAL A 19 9.64 30.59 -28.80
C VAL A 19 10.13 29.42 -27.96
N GLU A 20 11.44 29.18 -27.93
CA GLU A 20 12.09 28.12 -27.16
C GLU A 20 11.93 28.35 -25.65
N LEU A 21 12.09 29.60 -25.19
CA LEU A 21 11.91 29.94 -23.78
C LEU A 21 10.44 29.86 -23.39
N LEU A 22 9.53 30.31 -24.26
CA LEU A 22 8.11 30.23 -23.97
C LEU A 22 7.61 28.77 -23.97
N SER A 23 8.05 27.94 -24.92
CA SER A 23 7.81 26.49 -24.91
C SER A 23 8.35 25.84 -23.64
N TYR A 24 9.56 26.21 -23.20
CA TYR A 24 10.13 25.67 -21.96
C TYR A 24 9.31 26.10 -20.72
N ILE A 25 8.88 27.35 -20.65
CA ILE A 25 7.97 27.83 -19.59
C ILE A 25 6.66 27.04 -19.60
N PHE A 26 6.09 26.76 -20.78
CA PHE A 26 4.87 25.95 -20.89
C PHE A 26 5.08 24.54 -20.35
N ILE A 27 6.23 23.92 -20.63
CA ILE A 27 6.59 22.58 -20.12
C ILE A 27 6.74 22.61 -18.60
N LEU A 28 7.41 23.63 -18.05
CA LEU A 28 7.50 23.78 -16.59
C LEU A 28 6.12 23.97 -15.96
N GLY A 29 5.23 24.71 -16.62
CA GLY A 29 3.85 24.91 -16.16
C GLY A 29 3.02 23.62 -16.10
N THR A 30 3.33 22.60 -16.92
CA THR A 30 2.67 21.29 -16.84
C THR A 30 3.21 20.41 -15.71
N HIS A 31 4.41 20.69 -15.19
CA HIS A 31 5.04 19.94 -14.10
C HIS A 31 4.89 20.62 -12.72
N ALA A 32 4.69 21.94 -12.66
CA ALA A 32 4.68 22.70 -11.41
C ALA A 32 3.39 22.57 -10.58
N THR A 33 2.34 21.93 -11.09
CA THR A 33 1.05 21.76 -10.37
C THR A 33 1.06 20.62 -9.34
N GLN A 34 2.17 19.89 -9.21
CA GLN A 34 2.31 18.78 -8.27
C GLN A 34 3.05 19.23 -7.00
N GLU A 35 2.43 20.09 -6.20
CA GLU A 35 2.86 20.26 -4.79
C GLU A 35 2.38 19.03 -4.03
N VAL A 36 3.26 18.03 -3.96
CA VAL A 36 3.01 16.78 -3.25
C VAL A 36 3.17 17.04 -1.76
N LEU A 37 2.09 16.89 -0.99
CA LEU A 37 2.20 16.75 0.47
C LEU A 37 2.98 15.47 0.77
N GLU A 38 4.03 15.57 1.59
CA GLU A 38 5.05 14.53 1.80
C GLU A 38 4.48 13.18 2.28
N SER A 39 3.28 13.15 2.86
CA SER A 39 2.63 11.93 3.35
C SER A 39 2.02 11.02 2.28
N ASP A 40 1.64 11.55 1.11
CA ASP A 40 0.99 10.79 0.03
C ASP A 40 1.82 10.70 -1.26
N ALA A 41 3.09 11.14 -1.18
CA ALA A 41 3.97 11.27 -2.33
C ALA A 41 4.19 10.00 -3.13
N GLU A 42 4.06 8.84 -2.49
CA GLU A 42 4.39 7.56 -3.10
C GLU A 42 3.26 6.94 -3.91
N ARG A 43 2.02 7.41 -3.72
CA ARG A 43 0.83 6.80 -4.33
C ARG A 43 0.15 7.69 -5.38
N SER A 44 0.59 8.94 -5.52
CA SER A 44 -0.01 9.86 -6.49
C SER A 44 0.48 9.57 -7.92
N PRO A 45 -0.42 9.55 -8.93
CA PRO A 45 -0.02 9.36 -10.31
C PRO A 45 0.96 10.47 -10.76
N PRO A 46 1.82 10.21 -11.77
CA PRO A 46 2.87 11.14 -12.20
C PRO A 46 2.34 12.47 -12.76
N PHE A 47 1.04 12.57 -13.02
CA PHE A 47 0.35 13.79 -13.40
C PHE A 47 -1.13 13.68 -13.03
N THR A 48 -1.78 14.82 -12.82
CA THR A 48 -3.21 14.91 -12.47
C THR A 48 -4.06 15.29 -13.69
N SER A 49 -5.38 15.03 -13.62
CA SER A 49 -6.36 15.50 -14.61
C SER A 49 -6.23 17.02 -14.86
N GLN A 50 -5.94 17.79 -13.81
CA GLN A 50 -5.72 19.23 -13.90
C GLN A 50 -4.43 19.59 -14.65
N SER A 51 -3.33 18.86 -14.42
CA SER A 51 -2.05 19.08 -15.11
C SER A 51 -2.18 18.89 -16.62
N ILE A 52 -3.04 17.97 -17.05
CA ILE A 52 -3.32 17.69 -18.46
C ILE A 52 -4.16 18.78 -19.12
N ARG A 53 -4.94 19.56 -18.35
CA ARG A 53 -5.71 20.70 -18.90
C ARG A 53 -4.80 21.90 -19.19
N THR A 54 -3.63 21.99 -18.59
CA THR A 54 -2.69 23.12 -18.75
C THR A 54 -2.31 23.44 -20.20
N PRO A 55 -1.91 22.48 -21.07
CA PRO A 55 -1.65 22.75 -22.49
C PRO A 55 -2.85 23.35 -23.23
N LEU A 56 -4.08 22.93 -22.89
CA LEU A 56 -5.30 23.47 -23.48
C LEU A 56 -5.50 24.92 -23.05
N ILE A 57 -5.37 25.21 -21.75
CA ILE A 57 -5.45 26.55 -21.18
C ILE A 57 -4.41 27.47 -21.86
N LEU A 58 -3.14 27.05 -21.94
CA LEU A 58 -2.09 27.80 -22.60
C LEU A 58 -2.41 28.05 -24.08
N SER A 59 -2.98 27.07 -24.77
CA SER A 59 -3.39 27.21 -26.19
C SER A 59 -4.61 28.11 -26.42
N SER A 60 -5.33 28.46 -25.35
CA SER A 60 -6.51 29.33 -25.39
C SER A 60 -6.18 30.82 -25.28
N VAL A 61 -5.00 31.18 -24.74
CA VAL A 61 -4.62 32.56 -24.38
C VAL A 61 -4.62 33.51 -25.59
N ASN A 62 -3.81 33.23 -26.61
CA ASN A 62 -3.77 34.00 -27.85
C ASN A 62 -3.25 33.13 -29.02
N ARG A 63 -3.29 33.66 -30.25
CA ARG A 63 -2.86 32.93 -31.46
C ARG A 63 -1.40 32.48 -31.38
N HIS A 64 -0.51 33.33 -30.90
CA HIS A 64 0.92 33.03 -30.80
C HIS A 64 1.19 31.89 -29.81
N TRP A 65 0.56 31.93 -28.63
CA TRP A 65 0.67 30.87 -27.62
C TRP A 65 0.09 29.55 -28.10
N ARG A 66 -1.04 29.60 -28.81
CA ARG A 66 -1.64 28.43 -29.45
C ARG A 66 -0.70 27.78 -30.46
N ASP A 67 -0.07 28.58 -31.31
CA ASP A 67 0.87 28.08 -32.32
C ASP A 67 2.11 27.47 -31.66
N ILE A 68 2.63 28.08 -30.60
CA ILE A 68 3.76 27.54 -29.82
C ILE A 68 3.37 26.23 -29.14
N ALA A 69 2.24 26.19 -28.43
CA ALA A 69 1.78 25.00 -27.73
C ALA A 69 1.58 23.82 -28.70
N ARG A 70 0.90 24.04 -29.83
CA ARG A 70 0.68 23.01 -30.86
C ARG A 70 1.96 22.54 -31.55
N ASN A 71 2.99 23.37 -31.60
CA ASN A 71 4.29 23.03 -32.16
C ASN A 71 5.31 22.53 -31.13
N THR A 72 4.88 22.32 -29.88
CA THR A 72 5.70 21.77 -28.79
C THR A 72 5.15 20.39 -28.40
N PRO A 73 5.56 19.29 -29.06
CA PRO A 73 4.94 17.97 -28.87
C PRO A 73 5.05 17.41 -27.46
N SER A 74 6.11 17.77 -26.73
CA SER A 74 6.34 17.34 -25.34
C SER A 74 5.27 17.84 -24.36
N LEU A 75 4.45 18.84 -24.72
CA LEU A 75 3.32 19.28 -23.89
C LEU A 75 2.13 18.32 -23.95
N TRP A 76 2.11 17.41 -24.92
CA TRP A 76 0.93 16.58 -25.23
C TRP A 76 1.18 15.09 -24.94
N THR A 77 2.22 14.77 -24.18
CA THR A 77 2.66 13.38 -23.91
C THR A 77 1.92 12.70 -22.76
N SER A 78 1.34 13.49 -21.85
CA SER A 78 0.54 12.99 -20.72
C SER A 78 -0.93 12.84 -21.12
N LEU A 79 -1.44 11.61 -21.01
CA LEU A 79 -2.77 11.22 -21.45
C LEU A 79 -3.56 10.74 -20.22
N CYS A 80 -4.64 11.43 -19.86
CA CYS A 80 -5.65 10.92 -18.90
C CYS A 80 -6.80 10.36 -19.70
N ILE A 81 -7.33 9.25 -19.24
CA ILE A 81 -8.65 8.76 -19.59
C ILE A 81 -9.39 8.59 -18.27
N THR A 82 -10.50 9.30 -18.09
CA THR A 82 -11.29 9.29 -16.85
C THR A 82 -12.78 9.15 -17.16
N VAL A 83 -13.59 8.92 -16.13
CA VAL A 83 -15.06 8.89 -16.22
C VAL A 83 -15.65 10.17 -16.84
N GLU A 84 -15.00 11.33 -16.67
CA GLU A 84 -15.42 12.60 -17.30
C GLU A 84 -15.47 12.56 -18.84
N MET A 85 -14.84 11.56 -19.47
CA MET A 85 -14.86 11.38 -20.92
C MET A 85 -16.06 10.59 -21.42
N ILE A 86 -17.00 10.22 -20.55
CA ILE A 86 -18.16 9.39 -20.89
C ILE A 86 -19.39 10.28 -21.01
N ASP A 87 -19.95 10.36 -22.22
CA ASP A 87 -21.15 11.13 -22.53
C ASP A 87 -22.39 10.23 -22.40
N ILE A 88 -23.42 10.70 -21.69
CA ILE A 88 -24.73 10.04 -21.60
C ILE A 88 -25.57 10.47 -22.81
N LEU A 89 -25.97 9.53 -23.67
CA LEU A 89 -26.54 9.86 -24.99
C LEU A 89 -28.05 10.19 -24.99
N THR A 90 -28.79 9.94 -23.90
CA THR A 90 -30.24 10.16 -23.85
C THR A 90 -30.75 10.55 -22.47
N ASP A 91 -31.60 11.59 -22.41
CA ASP A 91 -32.38 12.06 -21.25
C ASP A 91 -33.76 11.38 -21.13
N ASP A 92 -34.06 10.35 -21.93
CA ASP A 92 -35.38 9.71 -21.92
C ASP A 92 -35.52 8.73 -20.73
N CYS A 93 -35.83 9.28 -19.54
CA CYS A 93 -35.94 8.58 -18.25
C CYS A 93 -37.08 7.54 -18.15
N ASN A 94 -37.68 7.09 -19.25
CA ASN A 94 -38.94 6.35 -19.23
C ASN A 94 -38.82 4.82 -19.38
N ASN A 95 -37.61 4.27 -19.45
CA ASN A 95 -37.40 2.81 -19.42
C ASN A 95 -36.36 2.45 -18.36
N MET A 96 -36.63 1.39 -17.59
CA MET A 96 -35.71 0.75 -16.62
C MET A 96 -34.40 0.20 -17.21
N ALA A 97 -34.08 0.52 -18.47
CA ALA A 97 -32.83 0.14 -19.11
C ALA A 97 -31.88 1.34 -19.06
N GLN A 98 -30.63 1.10 -18.64
CA GLN A 98 -29.63 2.14 -18.52
C GLN A 98 -29.45 2.94 -19.83
N PRO A 99 -29.23 4.27 -19.75
CA PRO A 99 -29.03 5.09 -20.92
C PRO A 99 -27.74 4.67 -21.63
N PRO A 100 -27.72 4.60 -22.98
CA PRO A 100 -26.51 4.32 -23.72
C PRO A 100 -25.45 5.39 -23.45
N THR A 101 -24.26 4.94 -23.07
CA THR A 101 -23.08 5.79 -22.85
C THR A 101 -22.15 5.75 -24.07
N ALA A 102 -21.40 6.83 -24.28
CA ALA A 102 -20.42 6.92 -25.35
C ALA A 102 -19.10 7.50 -24.84
N PHE A 103 -17.99 6.88 -25.28
CA PHE A 103 -16.65 7.36 -24.95
C PHE A 103 -16.21 8.50 -25.88
N ASN A 104 -15.96 9.69 -25.31
CA ASN A 104 -15.53 10.86 -26.04
C ASN A 104 -14.03 10.78 -26.39
N THR A 105 -13.75 10.39 -27.62
CA THR A 105 -12.36 10.20 -28.10
C THR A 105 -11.67 11.49 -28.55
N SER A 106 -12.33 12.64 -28.52
CA SER A 106 -11.84 13.86 -29.19
C SER A 106 -10.55 14.41 -28.57
N HIS A 107 -10.48 14.42 -27.23
CA HIS A 107 -9.34 14.88 -26.45
C HIS A 107 -8.14 13.94 -26.68
N LEU A 108 -8.37 12.64 -26.50
CA LEU A 108 -7.35 11.60 -26.67
C LEU A 108 -6.72 11.64 -28.08
N ASN A 109 -7.55 11.69 -29.13
CA ASN A 109 -7.07 11.80 -30.52
C ASN A 109 -6.24 13.07 -30.75
N THR A 110 -6.62 14.19 -30.13
CA THR A 110 -5.89 15.45 -30.26
C THR A 110 -4.50 15.34 -29.64
N TYR A 111 -4.37 14.75 -28.46
CA TYR A 111 -3.09 14.60 -27.77
C TYR A 111 -2.18 13.60 -28.47
N LEU A 112 -2.72 12.46 -28.91
CA LEU A 112 -1.98 11.47 -29.70
C LEU A 112 -1.41 12.09 -30.99
N LYS A 113 -2.20 12.94 -31.66
CA LYS A 113 -1.75 13.65 -32.87
C LYS A 113 -0.68 14.70 -32.56
N LEU A 114 -0.85 15.50 -31.50
CA LEU A 114 0.05 16.61 -31.18
C LEU A 114 1.37 16.15 -30.55
N SER A 115 1.38 15.03 -29.83
CA SER A 115 2.59 14.44 -29.25
C SER A 115 3.53 13.80 -30.28
N ARG A 116 3.05 13.54 -31.50
CA ARG A 116 3.84 12.99 -32.62
C ARG A 116 4.52 11.66 -32.26
N ASN A 117 5.85 11.65 -32.14
CA ASN A 117 6.65 10.46 -31.83
C ASN A 117 7.29 10.53 -30.43
N TYR A 118 6.88 11.47 -29.59
CA TYR A 118 7.41 11.57 -28.23
C TYR A 118 6.92 10.39 -27.36
N PRO A 119 7.71 9.97 -26.36
CA PRO A 119 7.26 8.99 -25.38
C PRO A 119 5.97 9.45 -24.69
N LEU A 120 5.09 8.52 -24.37
CA LEU A 120 3.77 8.75 -23.80
C LEU A 120 3.71 8.27 -22.35
N ASP A 121 3.06 9.06 -21.51
CA ASP A 121 2.68 8.69 -20.16
C ASP A 121 1.16 8.60 -20.12
N ILE A 122 0.64 7.44 -19.77
CA ILE A 122 -0.79 7.11 -19.89
C ILE A 122 -1.33 6.79 -18.51
N LEU A 123 -2.43 7.46 -18.14
CA LEU A 123 -3.23 7.17 -16.96
C LEU A 123 -4.65 6.88 -17.43
N ILE A 124 -5.13 5.67 -17.17
CA ILE A 124 -6.53 5.28 -17.30
C ILE A 124 -7.07 5.15 -15.88
N ASP A 125 -7.86 6.13 -15.47
CA ASP A 125 -8.52 6.18 -14.17
C ASP A 125 -10.01 5.89 -14.37
N ALA A 126 -10.36 4.61 -14.29
CA ALA A 126 -11.71 4.09 -14.44
C ALA A 126 -12.40 3.89 -13.08
N ARG A 127 -11.93 4.58 -12.04
CA ARG A 127 -12.56 4.58 -10.72
C ARG A 127 -13.83 5.42 -10.72
N ASP A 128 -14.80 4.99 -9.92
CA ASP A 128 -15.99 5.74 -9.59
C ASP A 128 -15.62 6.93 -8.69
N GLN A 129 -16.28 8.07 -8.92
CA GLN A 129 -16.11 9.26 -8.10
C GLN A 129 -16.86 9.13 -6.77
N ASP A 130 -17.89 8.29 -6.74
CA ASP A 130 -18.71 8.02 -5.57
C ASP A 130 -18.14 6.85 -4.73
N TRP A 131 -16.97 6.32 -5.12
CA TRP A 131 -16.29 5.20 -4.45
C TRP A 131 -17.16 3.95 -4.27
N ASP A 132 -18.12 3.75 -5.17
CA ASP A 132 -18.93 2.55 -5.20
C ASP A 132 -18.10 1.38 -5.74
N PHE A 133 -17.77 0.46 -4.84
CA PHE A 133 -16.97 -0.73 -5.13
C PHE A 133 -17.80 -1.94 -5.55
N SER A 134 -19.13 -1.79 -5.72
CA SER A 134 -20.00 -2.87 -6.16
C SER A 134 -19.62 -3.34 -7.57
N GLU A 135 -19.39 -4.63 -7.71
CA GLU A 135 -19.01 -5.26 -8.97
C GLU A 135 -20.20 -6.05 -9.53
N PRO A 136 -20.83 -5.62 -10.64
CA PRO A 136 -21.99 -6.31 -11.21
C PRO A 136 -21.72 -7.76 -11.60
N GLU A 137 -20.45 -8.12 -11.79
CA GLU A 137 -20.00 -9.46 -12.14
C GLU A 137 -19.87 -10.40 -10.93
N ILE A 138 -19.91 -9.87 -9.70
CA ILE A 138 -19.89 -10.63 -8.46
C ILE A 138 -21.32 -10.71 -7.92
N PRO A 139 -21.94 -11.90 -7.86
CA PRO A 139 -23.29 -12.04 -7.35
C PRO A 139 -23.38 -11.54 -5.89
N SER A 140 -24.10 -10.45 -5.65
CA SER A 140 -24.42 -10.01 -4.29
C SER A 140 -25.61 -10.82 -3.76
N GLU A 141 -25.47 -11.42 -2.57
CA GLU A 141 -26.59 -12.10 -1.89
C GLU A 141 -27.60 -11.10 -1.29
N TYR A 142 -27.19 -9.83 -1.16
CA TYR A 142 -27.91 -8.82 -0.40
C TYR A 142 -28.42 -7.65 -1.24
N GLU A 143 -27.95 -7.49 -2.47
CA GLU A 143 -28.31 -6.35 -3.32
C GLU A 143 -29.17 -6.76 -4.52
N CYS A 144 -30.28 -6.04 -4.69
CA CYS A 144 -30.99 -6.00 -5.96
C CYS A 144 -30.18 -5.08 -6.87
N ASP A 145 -29.07 -5.59 -7.42
CA ASP A 145 -28.03 -4.81 -8.12
C ASP A 145 -28.63 -3.97 -9.26
N THR A 146 -28.81 -2.68 -8.99
CA THR A 146 -29.15 -1.66 -9.98
C THR A 146 -27.96 -0.76 -10.32
N TYR A 147 -26.86 -0.88 -9.56
CA TYR A 147 -25.64 -0.16 -9.83
C TYR A 147 -24.99 -0.64 -11.12
N THR A 148 -24.39 0.28 -11.86
CA THR A 148 -23.58 -0.04 -13.02
C THR A 148 -22.45 0.97 -13.07
N PRO A 149 -21.19 0.49 -13.06
CA PRO A 149 -20.04 1.38 -13.08
C PRO A 149 -20.10 2.32 -14.28
N PRO A 150 -19.83 3.62 -14.09
CA PRO A 150 -19.88 4.59 -15.18
C PRO A 150 -18.84 4.24 -16.26
N PHE A 151 -17.68 3.71 -15.85
CA PHE A 151 -16.63 3.23 -16.76
C PHE A 151 -16.78 1.75 -17.09
N SER A 152 -17.37 1.45 -18.25
CA SER A 152 -17.59 0.07 -18.72
C SER A 152 -16.38 -0.56 -19.44
N SER A 153 -16.46 -1.88 -19.62
CA SER A 153 -15.59 -2.69 -20.48
C SER A 153 -15.50 -2.17 -21.93
N ASP A 154 -16.59 -1.65 -22.49
CA ASP A 154 -16.62 -1.09 -23.85
C ASP A 154 -15.84 0.23 -23.94
N HIS A 155 -15.87 1.04 -22.88
CA HIS A 155 -15.06 2.25 -22.77
C HIS A 155 -13.57 1.90 -22.72
N MET A 156 -13.18 0.91 -21.92
CA MET A 156 -11.80 0.41 -21.88
C MET A 156 -11.34 -0.08 -23.26
N SER A 157 -12.16 -0.88 -23.92
CA SER A 157 -11.90 -1.39 -25.26
C SER A 157 -11.68 -0.25 -26.27
N THR A 158 -12.53 0.77 -26.23
CA THR A 158 -12.42 1.93 -27.11
C THR A 158 -11.13 2.71 -26.84
N ALA A 159 -10.81 2.97 -25.57
CA ALA A 159 -9.59 3.67 -25.18
C ALA A 159 -8.32 2.92 -25.65
N LEU A 160 -8.23 1.62 -25.39
CA LEU A 160 -7.06 0.82 -25.78
C LEU A 160 -6.92 0.66 -27.29
N SER A 161 -8.03 0.62 -28.04
CA SER A 161 -7.98 0.61 -29.51
C SER A 161 -7.25 1.83 -30.09
N LEU A 162 -7.31 2.97 -29.40
CA LEU A 162 -6.63 4.22 -29.78
C LEU A 162 -5.17 4.26 -29.28
N LEU A 163 -4.88 3.66 -28.13
CA LEU A 163 -3.56 3.69 -27.52
C LEU A 163 -2.59 2.63 -28.08
N LEU A 164 -3.06 1.42 -28.36
CA LEU A 164 -2.25 0.28 -28.80
C LEU A 164 -1.43 0.54 -30.09
N PRO A 165 -1.92 1.29 -31.10
CA PRO A 165 -1.09 1.71 -32.23
C PRO A 165 0.18 2.46 -31.84
N HIS A 166 0.22 3.04 -30.65
CA HIS A 166 1.34 3.79 -30.09
C HIS A 166 2.18 3.02 -29.05
N LEU A 167 1.97 1.71 -28.89
CA LEU A 167 2.66 0.88 -27.88
C LEU A 167 4.19 1.08 -27.84
N ARG A 168 4.82 1.24 -29.00
CA ARG A 168 6.28 1.41 -29.11
C ARG A 168 6.84 2.66 -28.43
N ARG A 169 5.98 3.64 -28.14
CA ARG A 169 6.35 4.88 -27.48
C ARG A 169 5.73 5.04 -26.11
N TRP A 170 5.12 4.01 -25.53
CA TRP A 170 4.69 4.06 -24.13
C TRP A 170 5.93 4.11 -23.23
N ARG A 171 5.94 5.07 -22.31
CA ARG A 171 6.95 5.23 -21.27
C ARG A 171 6.41 4.82 -19.91
N SER A 172 5.20 5.25 -19.57
CA SER A 172 4.45 4.73 -18.43
C SER A 172 3.02 4.43 -18.82
N ILE A 173 2.43 3.42 -18.19
CA ILE A 173 1.00 3.15 -18.24
C ILE A 173 0.49 2.75 -16.87
N ASP A 174 -0.50 3.50 -16.40
CA ASP A 174 -1.21 3.26 -15.16
C ASP A 174 -2.68 3.00 -15.48
N ILE A 175 -3.22 1.86 -15.02
CA ILE A 175 -4.62 1.47 -15.19
C ILE A 175 -5.19 1.22 -13.80
N LEU A 176 -6.14 2.07 -13.40
CA LEU A 176 -6.84 2.03 -12.11
C LEU A 176 -8.32 1.75 -12.39
N THR A 177 -8.87 0.70 -11.78
CA THR A 177 -10.28 0.28 -11.98
C THR A 177 -10.87 -0.16 -10.66
N ASP A 178 -12.10 0.21 -10.34
CA ASP A 178 -12.76 -0.32 -9.14
C ASP A 178 -13.30 -1.72 -9.36
N SER A 179 -13.92 -1.97 -10.52
CA SER A 179 -14.41 -3.29 -10.92
C SER A 179 -13.42 -4.08 -11.79
N TRP A 180 -13.53 -5.41 -11.77
CA TRP A 180 -12.62 -6.26 -12.55
C TRP A 180 -12.85 -6.21 -14.06
N ALA A 181 -14.08 -6.00 -14.53
CA ALA A 181 -14.39 -6.17 -15.96
C ALA A 181 -13.62 -5.23 -16.91
N PRO A 182 -13.47 -3.91 -16.63
CA PRO A 182 -12.60 -3.05 -17.42
C PRO A 182 -11.13 -3.51 -17.38
N MET A 183 -10.60 -3.90 -16.22
CA MET A 183 -9.23 -4.41 -16.09
C MET A 183 -9.03 -5.67 -16.93
N TYR A 184 -9.99 -6.60 -16.88
CA TYR A 184 -10.00 -7.82 -17.66
C TYR A 184 -9.88 -7.57 -19.16
N VAL A 185 -10.68 -6.64 -19.70
CA VAL A 185 -10.58 -6.21 -21.10
C VAL A 185 -9.21 -5.61 -21.40
N ALA A 186 -8.66 -4.83 -20.47
CA ALA A 186 -7.33 -4.27 -20.64
C ALA A 186 -6.25 -5.34 -20.76
N LEU A 187 -6.24 -6.31 -19.85
CA LEU A 187 -5.33 -7.44 -19.88
C LEU A 187 -5.44 -8.22 -21.19
N GLN A 188 -6.67 -8.53 -21.63
CA GLN A 188 -6.93 -9.23 -22.89
C GLN A 188 -6.33 -8.50 -24.10
N GLN A 189 -6.54 -7.18 -24.19
CA GLN A 189 -6.11 -6.41 -25.36
C GLN A 189 -4.63 -6.07 -25.36
N ILE A 190 -4.03 -5.85 -24.19
CA ILE A 190 -2.62 -5.45 -24.04
C ILE A 190 -1.68 -6.66 -24.16
N HIS A 191 -2.10 -7.81 -23.64
CA HIS A 191 -1.28 -9.02 -23.53
C HIS A 191 -0.60 -9.41 -24.85
N LYS A 192 -1.37 -9.56 -25.93
CA LYS A 192 -0.85 -10.05 -27.22
C LYS A 192 0.06 -9.01 -27.90
N PRO A 193 -0.31 -7.73 -28.03
CA PRO A 193 0.58 -6.69 -28.54
C PRO A 193 1.89 -6.58 -27.76
N ILE A 194 1.87 -6.61 -26.42
CA ILE A 194 3.12 -6.53 -25.64
C ILE A 194 4.00 -7.75 -25.92
N THR A 195 3.48 -8.97 -25.80
CA THR A 195 4.29 -10.19 -26.00
C THR A 195 4.79 -10.36 -27.43
N THR A 196 4.11 -9.79 -28.44
CA THR A 196 4.49 -9.91 -29.86
C THR A 196 5.35 -8.76 -30.38
N LEU A 197 5.05 -7.52 -30.00
CA LEU A 197 5.71 -6.31 -30.51
C LEU A 197 6.74 -5.73 -29.53
N GLY A 198 6.63 -6.08 -28.24
CA GLY A 198 7.36 -5.45 -27.14
C GLY A 198 6.86 -4.05 -26.81
N ALA A 199 7.26 -3.57 -25.63
CA ALA A 199 7.10 -2.18 -25.21
C ALA A 199 8.50 -1.59 -24.91
N PRO A 200 9.26 -1.18 -25.96
CA PRO A 200 10.70 -0.91 -25.86
C PRO A 200 11.06 0.34 -25.05
N LEU A 201 10.10 1.23 -24.80
CA LEU A 201 10.30 2.45 -24.03
C LEU A 201 9.61 2.40 -22.66
N LEU A 202 8.93 1.30 -22.32
CA LEU A 202 8.14 1.20 -21.09
C LEU A 202 9.08 1.09 -19.88
N GLU A 203 8.99 2.09 -19.01
CA GLU A 203 9.79 2.27 -17.80
C GLU A 203 8.97 1.98 -16.53
N SER A 204 7.66 2.24 -16.56
CA SER A 204 6.72 2.00 -15.47
C SER A 204 5.43 1.32 -15.95
N LEU A 205 4.96 0.31 -15.22
CA LEU A 205 3.69 -0.37 -15.45
C LEU A 205 2.94 -0.50 -14.11
N THR A 206 1.77 0.12 -14.01
CA THR A 206 0.91 0.08 -12.83
C THR A 206 -0.46 -0.47 -13.22
N LEU A 207 -0.87 -1.59 -12.61
CA LEU A 207 -2.18 -2.18 -12.80
C LEU A 207 -2.82 -2.37 -11.42
N MET A 208 -3.94 -1.69 -11.18
CA MET A 208 -4.59 -1.66 -9.87
C MET A 208 -6.09 -1.92 -10.02
N ARG A 209 -6.56 -2.99 -9.39
CA ARG A 209 -7.95 -3.14 -8.98
C ARG A 209 -8.09 -2.49 -7.61
N CYS A 210 -8.86 -1.41 -7.54
CA CYS A 210 -8.92 -0.53 -6.38
C CYS A 210 -9.91 -1.01 -5.30
N ASN A 211 -10.80 -1.95 -5.63
CA ASN A 211 -11.54 -2.70 -4.63
C ASN A 211 -10.59 -3.71 -3.93
N ASP A 212 -10.10 -3.38 -2.73
CA ASP A 212 -9.23 -4.27 -1.96
C ASP A 212 -9.99 -5.41 -1.26
N PHE A 213 -11.30 -5.26 -1.04
CA PHE A 213 -12.10 -6.23 -0.29
C PHE A 213 -12.08 -7.62 -0.95
N VAL A 214 -12.04 -7.66 -2.27
CA VAL A 214 -11.93 -8.89 -3.07
C VAL A 214 -10.64 -9.66 -2.81
N SER A 215 -9.59 -8.99 -2.31
CA SER A 215 -8.32 -9.64 -2.00
C SER A 215 -8.39 -10.54 -0.76
N TYR A 216 -9.39 -10.36 0.10
CA TYR A 216 -9.61 -11.19 1.29
C TYR A 216 -10.40 -12.45 0.97
N SER A 217 -11.01 -12.53 -0.21
CA SER A 217 -11.61 -13.77 -0.69
C SER A 217 -10.54 -14.86 -0.86
N PRO A 218 -10.83 -16.12 -0.49
CA PRO A 218 -9.90 -17.23 -0.74
C PRO A 218 -9.76 -17.54 -2.23
N THR A 219 -10.82 -17.31 -3.01
CA THR A 219 -10.88 -17.55 -4.45
C THR A 219 -10.93 -16.25 -5.24
N PHE A 220 -10.49 -16.32 -6.49
CA PHE A 220 -10.56 -15.18 -7.38
C PHE A 220 -12.01 -14.85 -7.74
N GLN A 221 -12.39 -13.59 -7.59
CA GLN A 221 -13.68 -13.05 -8.02
C GLN A 221 -13.48 -11.93 -9.04
N PRO A 222 -14.28 -11.87 -10.12
CA PRO A 222 -15.26 -12.87 -10.56
C PRO A 222 -14.59 -14.15 -11.07
N HIS A 223 -15.07 -15.31 -10.63
CA HIS A 223 -14.43 -16.60 -10.91
C HIS A 223 -14.29 -16.90 -12.42
N GLU A 224 -15.29 -16.54 -13.23
CA GLU A 224 -15.27 -16.76 -14.68
C GLU A 224 -14.23 -15.90 -15.41
N MET A 225 -13.74 -14.85 -14.76
CA MET A 225 -12.84 -13.84 -15.31
C MET A 225 -11.42 -13.94 -14.74
N ILE A 226 -11.07 -15.07 -14.12
CA ILE A 226 -9.70 -15.33 -13.65
C ILE A 226 -8.67 -15.28 -14.80
N GLY A 227 -9.05 -15.62 -16.04
CA GLY A 227 -8.12 -15.59 -17.19
C GLY A 227 -8.51 -14.56 -18.24
N PRO A 228 -7.59 -13.72 -18.76
CA PRO A 228 -6.18 -14.05 -18.91
C PRO A 228 -5.22 -13.33 -17.95
N ALA A 229 -4.29 -14.11 -17.41
CA ALA A 229 -3.09 -13.58 -16.79
C ALA A 229 -2.19 -12.90 -17.83
N LEU A 230 -1.68 -11.69 -17.52
CA LEU A 230 -0.74 -10.97 -18.36
C LEU A 230 0.54 -11.81 -18.59
N PHE A 231 1.21 -11.61 -19.72
CA PHE A 231 2.47 -12.29 -20.10
C PHE A 231 2.44 -13.80 -20.35
N ARG A 232 1.30 -14.49 -20.16
CA ARG A 232 1.14 -15.89 -20.57
C ARG A 232 1.76 -16.19 -21.95
N PRO A 233 2.52 -17.27 -22.13
CA PRO A 233 3.21 -17.51 -23.39
C PRO A 233 2.19 -17.72 -24.52
N SER A 234 2.34 -16.98 -25.62
CA SER A 234 1.61 -17.31 -26.84
C SER A 234 2.13 -18.64 -27.40
N GLU A 235 1.27 -19.48 -27.98
CA GLU A 235 1.66 -20.72 -28.67
C GLU A 235 2.64 -20.49 -29.84
N GLN A 236 2.82 -19.23 -30.25
CA GLN A 236 3.79 -18.82 -31.27
C GLN A 236 5.20 -18.80 -30.68
N LYS A 237 6.17 -19.37 -31.41
CA LYS A 237 7.58 -19.47 -31.01
C LYS A 237 8.06 -18.16 -30.36
N PRO A 238 8.70 -18.21 -29.17
CA PRO A 238 9.14 -17.02 -28.47
C PRO A 238 10.01 -16.18 -29.40
N SER A 239 9.59 -14.94 -29.64
CA SER A 239 10.42 -13.98 -30.33
C SER A 239 11.68 -13.80 -29.47
N ARG A 240 12.86 -13.77 -30.09
CA ARG A 240 14.14 -13.54 -29.39
C ARG A 240 14.29 -12.10 -28.88
N GLN A 241 13.24 -11.28 -28.98
CA GLN A 241 13.30 -9.88 -28.62
C GLN A 241 12.98 -9.70 -27.14
N ASP A 242 13.73 -8.79 -26.53
CA ASP A 242 13.45 -8.29 -25.19
C ASP A 242 12.10 -7.55 -25.21
N VAL A 243 11.16 -8.02 -24.40
CA VAL A 243 9.77 -7.55 -24.41
C VAL A 243 9.65 -6.21 -23.69
N LEU A 244 10.36 -6.08 -22.56
CA LEU A 244 10.30 -4.95 -21.63
C LEU A 244 11.73 -4.50 -21.25
N PRO A 245 12.52 -4.02 -22.23
CA PRO A 245 13.96 -3.75 -22.06
C PRO A 245 14.29 -2.56 -21.16
N ARG A 246 13.28 -1.81 -20.71
CA ARG A 246 13.44 -0.59 -19.91
C ARG A 246 12.63 -0.58 -18.62
N LEU A 247 11.92 -1.66 -18.30
CA LEU A 247 11.03 -1.68 -17.15
C LEU A 247 11.84 -1.52 -15.86
N THR A 248 11.52 -0.49 -15.10
CA THR A 248 12.18 -0.17 -13.83
C THR A 248 11.23 -0.16 -12.64
N SER A 249 9.93 0.05 -12.88
CA SER A 249 8.89 0.04 -11.86
C SER A 249 7.73 -0.84 -12.29
N LEU A 250 7.29 -1.75 -11.41
CA LEU A 250 6.15 -2.63 -11.63
C LEU A 250 5.27 -2.63 -10.38
N THR A 251 4.01 -2.23 -10.53
CA THR A 251 3.00 -2.26 -9.48
C THR A 251 1.82 -3.11 -9.93
N LEU A 252 1.52 -4.16 -9.17
CA LEU A 252 0.41 -5.07 -9.38
C LEU A 252 -0.42 -5.12 -8.09
N ARG A 253 -1.60 -4.49 -8.10
CA ARG A 253 -2.53 -4.50 -6.96
C ARG A 253 -3.85 -5.15 -7.36
N GLY A 254 -4.18 -6.30 -6.77
CA GLY A 254 -5.38 -7.07 -7.13
C GLY A 254 -5.40 -7.56 -8.58
N VAL A 255 -4.27 -7.47 -9.30
CA VAL A 255 -4.11 -7.85 -10.70
C VAL A 255 -3.00 -8.89 -10.79
N HIS A 256 -3.38 -10.12 -11.13
CA HIS A 256 -2.42 -11.21 -11.24
C HIS A 256 -1.86 -11.35 -12.67
N VAL A 257 -0.69 -11.98 -12.75
CA VAL A 257 0.03 -12.24 -14.00
C VAL A 257 0.50 -13.69 -14.05
N ASP A 258 1.01 -14.13 -15.19
CA ASP A 258 1.73 -15.40 -15.25
C ASP A 258 3.12 -15.19 -14.62
N TRP A 259 3.27 -15.55 -13.34
CA TRP A 259 4.48 -15.28 -12.54
C TRP A 259 5.74 -15.88 -13.16
N SER A 260 5.64 -17.10 -13.70
CA SER A 260 6.73 -17.77 -14.41
C SER A 260 7.18 -17.01 -15.67
N SER A 261 6.23 -16.49 -16.45
CA SER A 261 6.51 -15.74 -17.67
C SER A 261 7.03 -14.36 -17.36
N LEU A 262 6.52 -13.69 -16.32
CA LEU A 262 7.05 -12.43 -15.84
C LEU A 262 8.54 -12.58 -15.48
N THR A 263 8.88 -13.58 -14.68
CA THR A 263 10.26 -13.93 -14.32
C THR A 263 11.13 -14.18 -15.57
N SER A 264 10.60 -14.91 -16.56
CA SER A 264 11.28 -15.15 -17.83
C SER A 264 11.50 -13.87 -18.65
N ILE A 265 10.58 -12.90 -18.59
CA ILE A 265 10.73 -11.61 -19.26
C ILE A 265 11.78 -10.77 -18.53
N LEU A 266 11.70 -10.66 -17.21
CA LEU A 266 12.62 -9.85 -16.41
C LEU A 266 14.06 -10.37 -16.47
N SER A 267 14.27 -11.69 -16.41
CA SER A 267 15.60 -12.31 -16.56
C SER A 267 16.29 -12.04 -17.91
N ARG A 268 15.52 -11.67 -18.94
CA ARG A 268 16.05 -11.31 -20.27
C ARG A 268 16.26 -9.82 -20.46
N SER A 269 15.70 -8.99 -19.58
CA SER A 269 15.77 -7.55 -19.69
C SER A 269 17.19 -7.05 -19.41
N GLN A 270 17.65 -6.07 -20.18
CA GLN A 270 18.92 -5.40 -19.93
C GLN A 270 18.86 -4.43 -18.74
N THR A 271 17.66 -3.94 -18.42
CA THR A 271 17.42 -3.10 -17.26
C THR A 271 16.88 -3.93 -16.11
N THR A 272 17.41 -3.66 -14.93
CA THR A 272 16.95 -4.29 -13.69
C THR A 272 15.80 -3.50 -13.10
N LEU A 273 14.79 -4.23 -12.61
CA LEU A 273 13.70 -3.67 -11.83
C LEU A 273 14.25 -2.99 -10.57
N ARG A 274 13.74 -1.78 -10.26
CA ARG A 274 14.15 -0.96 -9.10
C ARG A 274 13.03 -0.83 -8.07
N ALA A 275 11.78 -0.86 -8.50
CA ALA A 275 10.61 -0.86 -7.63
C ALA A 275 9.68 -2.00 -8.03
N LEU A 276 9.29 -2.81 -7.06
CA LEU A 276 8.33 -3.88 -7.22
C LEU A 276 7.28 -3.75 -6.12
N GLU A 277 6.02 -3.68 -6.52
CA GLU A 277 4.88 -3.71 -5.61
C GLU A 277 3.92 -4.82 -6.01
N LEU A 278 3.67 -5.71 -5.05
CA LEU A 278 2.68 -6.78 -5.10
C LEU A 278 1.71 -6.57 -3.94
N SER A 279 0.48 -6.18 -4.26
CA SER A 279 -0.52 -5.80 -3.25
C SER A 279 -1.89 -6.44 -3.53
N SER A 280 -2.68 -6.70 -2.49
CA SER A 280 -4.10 -7.09 -2.59
C SER A 280 -4.40 -8.30 -3.49
N HIS A 281 -3.60 -9.37 -3.50
CA HIS A 281 -3.93 -10.61 -4.22
C HIS A 281 -4.73 -11.59 -3.34
N CYS A 282 -5.85 -12.10 -3.86
CA CYS A 282 -6.53 -13.25 -3.26
C CYS A 282 -5.65 -14.51 -3.30
N SER A 283 -5.89 -15.45 -2.38
CA SER A 283 -5.00 -16.60 -2.19
C SER A 283 -4.78 -17.43 -3.46
N GLU A 284 -5.83 -17.65 -4.26
CA GLU A 284 -5.79 -18.45 -5.50
C GLU A 284 -4.80 -17.94 -6.57
N VAL A 285 -4.50 -16.64 -6.63
CA VAL A 285 -3.68 -16.05 -7.71
C VAL A 285 -2.31 -15.55 -7.25
N ARG A 286 -1.97 -15.76 -5.97
CA ARG A 286 -0.65 -15.44 -5.43
C ARG A 286 0.44 -16.30 -6.10
N PRO A 287 1.69 -15.80 -6.18
CA PRO A 287 2.79 -16.62 -6.67
C PRO A 287 3.05 -17.80 -5.74
N THR A 288 3.51 -18.92 -6.27
CA THR A 288 4.10 -19.97 -5.41
C THR A 288 5.41 -19.46 -4.78
N LEU A 289 5.88 -20.11 -3.70
CA LEU A 289 7.15 -19.76 -3.08
C LEU A 289 8.33 -19.78 -4.07
N SER A 290 8.37 -20.79 -4.97
CA SER A 290 9.41 -20.87 -6.00
C SER A 290 9.34 -19.71 -6.99
N GLU A 291 8.13 -19.36 -7.46
CA GLU A 291 7.94 -18.23 -8.38
C GLU A 291 8.29 -16.90 -7.73
N PHE A 292 7.90 -16.69 -6.47
CA PHE A 292 8.24 -15.49 -5.70
C PHE A 292 9.77 -15.37 -5.53
N ARG A 293 10.44 -16.47 -5.15
CA ARG A 293 11.91 -16.52 -5.03
C ARG A 293 12.60 -16.19 -6.36
N GLN A 294 12.14 -16.79 -7.45
CA GLN A 294 12.72 -16.52 -8.77
C GLN A 294 12.48 -15.08 -9.22
N LEU A 295 11.28 -14.54 -9.00
CA LEU A 295 10.94 -13.16 -9.35
C LEU A 295 11.92 -12.17 -8.70
N LEU A 296 12.13 -12.29 -7.38
CA LEU A 296 13.05 -11.41 -6.65
C LEU A 296 14.52 -11.67 -7.04
N ALA A 297 14.93 -12.93 -7.22
CA ALA A 297 16.30 -13.28 -7.64
C ALA A 297 16.67 -12.71 -9.02
N THR A 298 15.70 -12.50 -9.92
CA THR A 298 15.93 -11.83 -11.22
C THR A 298 16.11 -10.32 -11.11
N SER A 299 15.90 -9.73 -9.93
CA SER A 299 15.91 -8.29 -9.70
C SER A 299 16.90 -7.85 -8.61
N PRO A 300 18.22 -8.14 -8.73
CA PRO A 300 19.19 -7.85 -7.66
C PRO A 300 19.46 -6.36 -7.41
N SER A 301 19.02 -5.48 -8.31
CA SER A 301 19.13 -4.01 -8.15
C SER A 301 17.85 -3.36 -7.64
N LEU A 302 16.93 -4.16 -7.08
CA LEU A 302 15.71 -3.68 -6.46
C LEU A 302 16.06 -2.75 -5.29
N ARG A 303 15.39 -1.59 -5.24
CA ARG A 303 15.55 -0.56 -4.21
C ARG A 303 14.34 -0.45 -3.28
N LYS A 304 13.15 -0.67 -3.84
CA LYS A 304 11.88 -0.65 -3.13
C LYS A 304 11.13 -1.96 -3.39
N LEU A 305 10.73 -2.62 -2.31
CA LEU A 305 9.89 -3.82 -2.34
C LEU A 305 8.66 -3.59 -1.47
N VAL A 306 7.48 -3.69 -2.08
CA VAL A 306 6.20 -3.67 -1.37
C VAL A 306 5.51 -5.00 -1.56
N VAL A 307 5.22 -5.70 -0.46
CA VAL A 307 4.46 -6.95 -0.45
C VAL A 307 3.37 -6.81 0.58
N ASN A 308 2.13 -6.58 0.14
CA ASN A 308 0.98 -6.44 1.03
C ASN A 308 -0.11 -7.45 0.65
N GLY A 309 -0.34 -8.47 1.50
CA GLY A 309 -1.34 -9.50 1.23
C GLY A 309 -1.12 -10.29 -0.08
N SER A 310 0.11 -10.27 -0.61
CA SER A 310 0.48 -10.82 -1.92
C SER A 310 1.79 -11.60 -1.89
N GLY A 311 2.15 -12.08 -0.69
CA GLY A 311 3.27 -12.99 -0.50
C GLY A 311 3.08 -14.33 -1.23
N PRO A 312 4.05 -15.24 -1.11
CA PRO A 312 3.91 -16.57 -1.65
C PRO A 312 2.68 -17.26 -1.05
N PHE A 313 1.93 -17.99 -1.87
CA PHE A 313 0.86 -18.86 -1.39
C PHE A 313 1.45 -19.97 -0.52
N ILE A 314 0.93 -20.12 0.69
CA ILE A 314 1.27 -21.16 1.65
C ILE A 314 -0.01 -21.98 1.82
N SER A 315 0.04 -23.27 1.49
CA SER A 315 -1.10 -24.15 1.75
C SER A 315 -1.19 -24.45 3.24
N ASP A 316 -2.39 -24.38 3.82
CA ASP A 316 -2.63 -24.73 5.22
C ASP A 316 -2.16 -26.17 5.57
N ASP A 317 -2.18 -27.07 4.59
CA ASP A 317 -1.72 -28.45 4.73
C ASP A 317 -0.18 -28.59 4.87
N ALA A 318 0.60 -27.53 4.63
CA ALA A 318 2.06 -27.58 4.61
C ALA A 318 2.71 -27.53 6.00
N GLU A 319 1.95 -27.24 7.07
CA GLU A 319 2.49 -27.26 8.45
C GLU A 319 3.02 -28.65 8.86
N ASP A 320 2.50 -29.72 8.24
CA ASP A 320 2.91 -31.10 8.49
C ASP A 320 4.03 -31.61 7.58
N ASP A 321 4.37 -30.88 6.50
CA ASP A 321 5.31 -31.35 5.48
C ASP A 321 6.72 -30.78 5.72
N GLN A 322 7.49 -31.48 6.55
CA GLN A 322 8.91 -31.18 6.84
C GLN A 322 9.82 -31.10 5.59
N SER A 323 9.31 -31.48 4.41
CA SER A 323 10.04 -31.42 3.14
C SER A 323 10.28 -30.01 2.61
N VAL A 324 9.53 -28.98 3.06
CA VAL A 324 9.77 -27.57 2.68
C VAL A 324 11.11 -27.04 3.22
N SER A 325 11.62 -27.62 4.31
CA SER A 325 12.87 -27.18 4.95
C SER A 325 14.14 -27.51 4.15
N GLU A 326 14.11 -28.45 3.19
CA GLU A 326 15.30 -28.84 2.42
C GLU A 326 15.57 -27.97 1.17
N GLU A 327 14.56 -27.27 0.62
CA GLU A 327 14.75 -26.32 -0.49
C GLU A 327 15.26 -24.94 -0.04
N ALA A 328 15.39 -24.71 1.27
CA ALA A 328 15.76 -23.45 1.92
C ALA A 328 17.25 -23.04 1.77
N SER A 329 18.00 -23.59 0.82
CA SER A 329 19.46 -23.54 0.88
C SER A 329 20.10 -22.19 0.54
N ASP A 330 19.41 -21.24 -0.12
CA ASP A 330 20.00 -19.94 -0.47
C ASP A 330 19.02 -18.78 -0.21
N LEU A 331 19.42 -17.80 0.60
CA LEU A 331 18.71 -16.51 0.74
C LEU A 331 18.77 -15.73 -0.58
N ILE A 332 17.71 -14.97 -0.88
CA ILE A 332 17.66 -14.09 -2.04
C ILE A 332 18.45 -12.83 -1.71
N SER A 333 19.62 -12.66 -2.31
CA SER A 333 20.43 -11.47 -2.12
C SER A 333 19.83 -10.26 -2.83
N LEU A 334 19.41 -9.26 -2.05
CA LEU A 334 18.90 -7.97 -2.48
C LEU A 334 19.78 -6.84 -1.92
N PRO A 335 21.04 -6.73 -2.39
CA PRO A 335 22.03 -5.82 -1.80
C PRO A 335 21.73 -4.34 -2.04
N CYS A 336 20.85 -3.99 -2.97
CA CYS A 336 20.46 -2.61 -3.26
C CYS A 336 19.13 -2.21 -2.63
N LEU A 337 18.48 -3.11 -1.87
CA LEU A 337 17.17 -2.83 -1.28
C LEU A 337 17.35 -1.81 -0.16
N ASP A 338 16.76 -0.63 -0.35
CA ASP A 338 16.83 0.49 0.56
C ASP A 338 15.54 0.58 1.41
N GLU A 339 14.40 0.15 0.84
CA GLU A 339 13.07 0.27 1.40
C GLU A 339 12.26 -1.03 1.24
N ILE A 340 11.62 -1.46 2.32
CA ILE A 340 10.69 -2.59 2.33
C ILE A 340 9.38 -2.23 3.03
N THR A 341 8.26 -2.55 2.40
CA THR A 341 6.92 -2.50 3.00
C THR A 341 6.34 -3.89 3.01
N LEU A 342 6.02 -4.40 4.19
CA LEU A 342 5.47 -5.73 4.41
C LEU A 342 4.10 -5.61 5.08
N GLY A 343 3.06 -5.93 4.33
CA GLY A 343 1.71 -6.12 4.83
C GLY A 343 1.44 -7.61 5.07
N TYR A 344 1.21 -7.99 6.33
CA TYR A 344 1.02 -9.38 6.72
C TYR A 344 -0.45 -9.66 7.09
N ARG A 345 -0.94 -10.85 6.71
CA ARG A 345 -2.25 -11.39 7.13
C ARG A 345 -2.14 -12.49 8.19
N SER A 346 -0.91 -12.92 8.45
CA SER A 346 -0.55 -13.79 9.56
C SER A 346 0.91 -13.48 9.89
N ALA A 347 1.32 -13.64 11.15
CA ALA A 347 2.73 -13.45 11.51
C ALA A 347 3.65 -14.44 10.76
N TYR A 348 3.12 -15.64 10.45
CA TYR A 348 3.82 -16.69 9.73
C TYR A 348 4.10 -16.31 8.26
N ASP A 349 3.10 -15.77 7.55
CA ASP A 349 3.25 -15.30 6.16
C ASP A 349 4.36 -14.25 6.06
N GLY A 350 4.32 -13.26 6.98
CA GLY A 350 5.33 -12.22 7.06
C GLY A 350 6.72 -12.81 7.34
N GLN A 351 6.81 -13.78 8.26
CA GLN A 351 8.07 -14.42 8.62
C GLN A 351 8.66 -15.20 7.45
N ILE A 352 7.85 -16.00 6.74
CA ILE A 352 8.30 -16.75 5.56
C ILE A 352 8.92 -15.81 4.53
N ILE A 353 8.26 -14.68 4.24
CA ILE A 353 8.78 -13.70 3.28
C ILE A 353 10.16 -13.22 3.73
N LEU A 354 10.30 -12.78 4.99
CA LEU A 354 11.57 -12.26 5.50
C LEU A 354 12.67 -13.31 5.55
N GLU A 355 12.35 -14.57 5.85
CA GLU A 355 13.27 -15.71 5.82
C GLU A 355 13.83 -15.99 4.42
N GLN A 356 13.19 -15.50 3.36
CA GLN A 356 13.73 -15.65 2.01
C GLN A 356 14.72 -14.54 1.63
N LEU A 357 14.84 -13.45 2.40
CA LEU A 357 15.53 -12.23 1.96
C LEU A 357 16.87 -12.03 2.68
N ASP A 358 17.92 -11.75 1.89
CA ASP A 358 19.17 -11.17 2.36
C ASP A 358 19.25 -9.72 1.87
N ALA A 359 18.80 -8.79 2.70
CA ALA A 359 18.73 -7.36 2.37
C ALA A 359 19.40 -6.50 3.45
N PRO A 360 20.73 -6.56 3.58
CA PRO A 360 21.47 -5.95 4.69
C PRO A 360 21.48 -4.42 4.66
N ASN A 361 21.13 -3.81 3.52
CA ASN A 361 21.16 -2.37 3.28
C ASN A 361 19.80 -1.68 3.45
N VAL A 362 18.76 -2.38 3.91
CA VAL A 362 17.45 -1.80 4.15
C VAL A 362 17.55 -0.73 5.25
N LYS A 363 17.04 0.46 4.95
CA LYS A 363 17.02 1.62 5.84
C LYS A 363 15.62 2.02 6.25
N VAL A 364 14.64 1.76 5.40
CA VAL A 364 13.24 2.11 5.61
C VAL A 364 12.43 0.82 5.64
N LEU A 365 11.70 0.62 6.74
CA LEU A 365 10.80 -0.51 6.93
C LEU A 365 9.41 0.01 7.28
N THR A 366 8.40 -0.43 6.54
CA THR A 366 7.00 -0.34 6.95
C THR A 366 6.47 -1.74 7.19
N LEU A 367 5.96 -1.99 8.39
CA LEU A 367 5.27 -3.23 8.75
C LEU A 367 3.81 -2.89 9.05
N GLU A 368 2.88 -3.54 8.36
CA GLU A 368 1.45 -3.23 8.41
C GLU A 368 0.64 -4.50 8.65
N ASP A 369 -0.25 -4.46 9.65
CA ASP A 369 -1.32 -5.43 9.77
C ASP A 369 -2.28 -5.23 8.60
N SER A 370 -2.33 -6.21 7.71
CA SER A 370 -3.12 -6.17 6.48
C SER A 370 -4.30 -7.13 6.55
N ASN A 371 -4.77 -7.44 7.75
CA ASN A 371 -5.98 -8.23 7.92
C ASN A 371 -7.23 -7.50 7.41
N HIS A 372 -8.32 -8.24 7.21
CA HIS A 372 -9.58 -7.63 6.83
C HIS A 372 -10.08 -6.74 7.98
N PRO A 373 -10.48 -5.47 7.72
CA PRO A 373 -10.88 -4.55 8.80
C PRO A 373 -12.08 -5.03 9.61
N GLY A 374 -12.94 -5.87 9.01
CA GLY A 374 -14.07 -6.50 9.68
C GLY A 374 -13.75 -7.81 10.41
N GLU A 375 -12.52 -8.33 10.34
CA GLU A 375 -12.15 -9.52 11.09
C GLU A 375 -11.95 -9.18 12.59
N PRO A 376 -12.64 -9.89 13.51
CA PRO A 376 -12.56 -9.59 14.94
C PRO A 376 -11.27 -10.14 15.59
N GLU A 377 -10.54 -11.01 14.90
CA GLU A 377 -9.34 -11.64 15.43
C GLU A 377 -8.13 -10.72 15.25
N GLU A 378 -7.56 -10.29 16.38
CA GLU A 378 -6.29 -9.57 16.38
C GLU A 378 -5.14 -10.55 16.09
N ILE A 379 -4.30 -10.20 15.12
CA ILE A 379 -3.12 -11.01 14.78
C ILE A 379 -1.94 -10.58 15.66
N ASP A 380 -1.43 -11.50 16.47
CA ASP A 380 -0.19 -11.27 17.22
C ASP A 380 1.05 -11.38 16.31
N ALA A 381 1.67 -10.24 16.02
CA ALA A 381 2.91 -10.14 15.25
C ALA A 381 4.17 -10.43 16.09
N GLY A 382 4.03 -10.93 17.31
CA GLY A 382 5.13 -11.18 18.23
C GLY A 382 6.22 -12.09 17.67
N SER A 383 5.87 -13.18 16.96
CA SER A 383 6.87 -14.06 16.34
C SER A 383 7.63 -13.34 15.23
N LEU A 384 6.93 -12.58 14.40
CA LEU A 384 7.51 -11.80 13.30
C LEU A 384 8.48 -10.74 13.82
N LEU A 385 8.08 -9.94 14.81
CA LEU A 385 8.93 -8.92 15.42
C LEU A 385 10.16 -9.52 16.11
N ALA A 386 9.99 -10.66 16.80
CA ALA A 386 11.10 -11.36 17.42
C ALA A 386 12.10 -11.85 16.36
N TYR A 387 11.62 -12.47 15.28
CA TYR A 387 12.45 -12.90 14.15
C TYR A 387 13.24 -11.72 13.57
N MET A 388 12.59 -10.58 13.34
CA MET A 388 13.27 -9.38 12.83
C MET A 388 14.37 -8.87 13.77
N GLY A 389 14.16 -9.02 15.07
CA GLY A 389 15.12 -8.62 16.10
C GLY A 389 16.29 -9.57 16.29
N THR A 390 16.10 -10.88 16.07
CA THR A 390 17.10 -11.91 16.38
C THR A 390 17.69 -12.63 15.15
N GLY A 391 17.00 -12.58 14.01
CA GLY A 391 17.27 -13.42 12.84
C GLY A 391 16.98 -14.90 13.06
N ASP A 392 16.41 -15.29 14.21
CA ASP A 392 16.17 -16.69 14.60
C ASP A 392 14.68 -17.01 14.60
N SER A 393 14.29 -17.94 13.74
CA SER A 393 12.92 -18.44 13.61
C SER A 393 12.52 -19.39 14.73
N GLN A 394 13.47 -19.93 15.50
CA GLN A 394 13.23 -20.88 16.58
C GLN A 394 12.87 -20.20 17.92
N GLY A 395 12.97 -18.88 18.00
CA GLY A 395 13.05 -18.14 19.27
C GLY A 395 11.76 -17.99 20.09
N VAL A 396 10.57 -18.16 19.51
CA VAL A 396 9.31 -17.81 20.22
C VAL A 396 8.44 -19.01 20.59
N ALA A 397 8.75 -20.21 20.08
CA ALA A 397 8.14 -21.43 20.61
C ALA A 397 8.64 -21.78 22.04
N GLN A 398 9.56 -20.99 22.61
CA GLN A 398 9.97 -21.12 24.00
C GLN A 398 8.82 -20.69 24.93
N GLU A 399 8.20 -21.69 25.56
CA GLU A 399 7.42 -21.64 26.80
C GLU A 399 7.12 -20.20 27.27
N LEU A 400 5.93 -19.70 26.92
CA LEU A 400 5.33 -18.57 27.63
C LEU A 400 5.12 -19.01 29.08
N VAL A 401 6.18 -18.87 29.90
CA VAL A 401 6.10 -19.04 31.34
C VAL A 401 5.46 -17.77 31.87
N VAL A 402 4.14 -17.80 32.03
CA VAL A 402 3.41 -16.70 32.64
C VAL A 402 3.78 -16.68 34.12
N ALA A 403 4.55 -15.68 34.52
CA ALA A 403 4.90 -15.44 35.91
C ALA A 403 3.94 -14.43 36.52
N TYR A 404 2.99 -14.85 37.35
CA TYR A 404 2.17 -13.92 38.13
C TYR A 404 2.51 -13.99 39.61
N THR A 405 2.41 -12.85 40.27
CA THR A 405 2.67 -12.71 41.71
C THR A 405 1.33 -12.51 42.39
N THR A 406 0.94 -13.38 43.32
CA THR A 406 -0.28 -13.17 44.10
C THR A 406 -0.12 -11.96 45.03
N PRO A 407 -1.22 -11.36 45.54
CA PRO A 407 -1.16 -10.28 46.53
C PRO A 407 -0.32 -10.60 47.77
N ASP A 408 -0.12 -11.89 48.04
CA ASP A 408 0.65 -12.41 49.17
C ASP A 408 2.17 -12.46 48.88
N GLY A 409 2.59 -12.05 47.67
CA GLY A 409 3.98 -12.04 47.22
C GLY A 409 4.48 -13.38 46.67
N VAL A 410 3.60 -14.38 46.48
CA VAL A 410 4.00 -15.69 45.94
C VAL A 410 4.04 -15.62 44.42
N ARG A 411 5.23 -15.87 43.85
CA ARG A 411 5.46 -15.90 42.41
C ARG A 411 5.22 -17.31 41.88
N TYR A 412 4.24 -17.46 40.99
CA TYR A 412 3.99 -18.71 40.27
C TYR A 412 4.59 -18.60 38.88
N HIS A 413 5.28 -19.65 38.44
CA HIS A 413 5.71 -19.82 37.06
C HIS A 413 4.83 -20.90 36.45
N ILE A 414 3.85 -20.53 35.64
CA ILE A 414 3.07 -21.48 34.87
C ILE A 414 3.70 -21.53 33.48
N ALA A 415 4.45 -22.58 33.20
CA ALA A 415 4.68 -22.97 31.81
C ALA A 415 3.30 -23.33 31.25
N LEU A 416 2.83 -22.57 30.26
CA LEU A 416 1.67 -22.98 29.48
C LEU A 416 2.12 -24.20 28.66
N ASP A 417 1.96 -25.39 29.23
CA ASP A 417 2.03 -26.63 28.48
C ASP A 417 1.01 -26.52 27.35
N LYS A 418 1.50 -26.62 26.11
CA LYS A 418 0.66 -26.78 24.92
C LYS A 418 -0.35 -27.91 25.18
N GLU A 419 -1.59 -27.75 24.71
CA GLU A 419 -2.50 -28.90 24.54
C GLU A 419 -1.75 -30.07 23.87
N PRO A 420 -2.09 -31.33 24.19
CA PRO A 420 -1.22 -32.48 23.93
C PRO A 420 -1.04 -32.75 22.43
N SER A 421 -0.02 -32.14 21.82
CA SER A 421 0.47 -32.49 20.48
C SER A 421 1.57 -33.55 20.59
N MET A 422 1.26 -34.76 20.09
CA MET A 422 2.05 -35.76 19.35
C MET A 422 3.57 -35.98 19.63
N PRO A 423 4.08 -37.22 19.41
CA PRO A 423 5.45 -37.61 19.76
C PRO A 423 6.51 -36.95 18.85
N MET A 424 7.26 -36.00 19.41
CA MET A 424 8.45 -35.40 18.81
C MET A 424 9.50 -36.47 18.45
N GLY A 425 9.90 -36.47 17.18
CA GLY A 425 11.01 -37.27 16.64
C GLY A 425 12.37 -36.88 17.23
N ARG A 426 13.31 -37.82 17.17
CA ARG A 426 14.66 -37.77 17.76
C ARG A 426 15.41 -36.47 17.41
N LYS A 427 15.67 -35.64 18.43
CA LYS A 427 16.72 -34.60 18.39
C LYS A 427 18.05 -35.22 17.97
N ARG A 428 18.67 -34.65 16.93
CA ARG A 428 20.04 -34.93 16.53
C ARG A 428 20.95 -34.21 17.52
N GLU A 429 21.60 -34.95 18.41
CA GLU A 429 22.66 -34.45 19.28
C GLU A 429 23.91 -34.19 18.42
N ASP A 430 23.97 -33.02 17.79
CA ASP A 430 25.23 -32.53 17.22
C ASP A 430 26.11 -31.94 18.36
N PRO A 431 27.44 -32.14 18.30
CA PRO A 431 28.33 -31.82 19.41
C PRO A 431 28.43 -30.31 19.67
N LEU A 432 28.21 -29.94 20.94
CA LEU A 432 28.39 -28.61 21.56
C LEU A 432 29.64 -27.89 21.03
N VAL A 433 29.44 -26.97 20.10
CA VAL A 433 30.39 -25.90 19.80
C VAL A 433 29.81 -24.66 20.46
N ASP A 434 30.36 -24.27 21.62
CA ASP A 434 30.01 -23.06 22.41
C ASP A 434 30.42 -21.76 21.69
N GLY A 435 30.14 -21.64 20.39
CA GLY A 435 30.15 -20.36 19.71
C GLY A 435 28.80 -19.72 19.93
N GLU A 436 28.72 -18.68 20.75
CA GLU A 436 27.62 -17.72 20.71
C GLU A 436 27.52 -17.23 19.26
N ALA A 437 26.61 -17.82 18.48
CA ALA A 437 26.29 -17.29 17.18
C ALA A 437 25.72 -15.90 17.44
N ASP A 438 26.46 -14.87 17.03
CA ASP A 438 26.03 -13.48 17.14
C ASP A 438 24.67 -13.36 16.43
N SER A 439 23.59 -13.37 17.22
CA SER A 439 22.23 -13.16 16.73
C SER A 439 22.20 -11.77 16.11
N GLN A 440 22.13 -11.74 14.78
CA GLN A 440 22.18 -10.53 14.01
C GLN A 440 20.77 -10.17 13.56
N ALA A 441 20.36 -8.94 13.83
CA ALA A 441 19.10 -8.38 13.33
C ALA A 441 18.97 -8.58 11.82
N THR A 442 17.76 -8.88 11.33
CA THR A 442 17.51 -9.07 9.88
C THR A 442 17.88 -7.82 9.08
N PHE A 443 17.65 -6.63 9.67
CA PHE A 443 17.90 -5.34 9.04
C PHE A 443 18.74 -4.44 9.95
N PRO A 444 20.08 -4.61 9.99
CA PRO A 444 20.95 -3.92 10.95
C PRO A 444 21.11 -2.41 10.69
N LEU A 445 20.73 -1.93 9.49
CA LEU A 445 20.89 -0.54 9.05
C LEU A 445 19.59 0.27 9.04
N LEU A 446 18.53 -0.20 9.70
CA LEU A 446 17.27 0.53 9.77
C LEU A 446 17.45 1.92 10.43
N GLU A 447 17.01 2.94 9.71
CA GLU A 447 16.99 4.34 10.12
C GLU A 447 15.55 4.84 10.35
N VAL A 448 14.59 4.31 9.59
CA VAL A 448 13.17 4.67 9.63
C VAL A 448 12.33 3.40 9.75
N VAL A 449 11.46 3.35 10.75
CA VAL A 449 10.51 2.26 10.95
C VAL A 449 9.10 2.82 11.16
N THR A 450 8.14 2.29 10.41
CA THR A 450 6.72 2.56 10.56
C THR A 450 5.99 1.26 10.87
N LEU A 451 5.29 1.21 12.00
CA LEU A 451 4.47 0.07 12.43
C LEU A 451 2.99 0.49 12.40
N LYS A 452 2.18 -0.13 11.53
CA LYS A 452 0.76 0.20 11.34
C LYS A 452 -0.12 -0.97 11.76
N GLY A 453 -0.99 -0.77 12.75
CA GLY A 453 -1.90 -1.79 13.28
C GLY A 453 -1.19 -2.96 13.99
N VAL A 454 0.14 -2.96 14.07
CA VAL A 454 0.92 -4.10 14.56
C VAL A 454 0.63 -4.37 16.04
N LYS A 455 -0.03 -5.48 16.34
CA LYS A 455 -0.28 -5.94 17.72
C LYS A 455 0.81 -6.92 18.14
N ALA A 456 1.40 -6.68 19.30
CA ALA A 456 2.37 -7.60 19.89
C ALA A 456 2.56 -7.34 21.39
N CYS A 457 3.00 -8.38 22.09
CA CYS A 457 3.41 -8.28 23.49
C CYS A 457 4.65 -7.37 23.66
N SER A 458 4.86 -6.84 24.87
CA SER A 458 6.01 -5.97 25.20
C SER A 458 7.36 -6.63 24.91
N ARG A 459 7.49 -7.95 25.11
CA ARG A 459 8.77 -8.66 24.95
C ARG A 459 9.23 -8.71 23.48
N PRO A 460 8.43 -9.20 22.50
CA PRO A 460 8.78 -9.09 21.08
C PRO A 460 9.13 -7.69 20.61
N LEU A 461 8.36 -6.69 21.03
CA LEU A 461 8.64 -5.29 20.70
C LEU A 461 9.99 -4.83 21.25
N GLN A 462 10.30 -5.17 22.51
CA GLN A 462 11.61 -4.89 23.09
C GLN A 462 12.73 -5.62 22.36
N THR A 463 12.56 -6.90 22.03
CA THR A 463 13.54 -7.67 21.25
C THR A 463 13.82 -6.98 19.91
N PHE A 464 12.77 -6.59 19.19
CA PHE A 464 12.89 -5.85 17.95
C PHE A 464 13.61 -4.52 18.15
N PHE A 465 13.14 -3.64 19.04
CA PHE A 465 13.74 -2.33 19.29
C PHE A 465 15.17 -2.36 19.83
N ASN A 466 15.54 -3.39 20.59
CA ASN A 466 16.92 -3.59 21.03
C ASN A 466 17.87 -3.90 19.88
N SER A 467 17.37 -4.46 18.78
CA SER A 467 18.16 -4.76 17.59
C SER A 467 18.45 -3.51 16.72
N LEU A 468 17.65 -2.44 16.87
CA LEU A 468 17.66 -1.27 15.98
C LEU A 468 18.61 -0.16 16.43
N GLN A 469 19.91 -0.42 16.31
CA GLN A 469 20.96 0.49 16.81
C GLN A 469 21.06 1.83 16.08
N ASN A 470 20.58 1.89 14.83
CA ASN A 470 20.67 3.07 13.95
C ASN A 470 19.33 3.80 13.76
N LEU A 471 18.26 3.37 14.44
CA LEU A 471 16.93 3.93 14.26
C LEU A 471 16.91 5.40 14.67
N ARG A 472 16.42 6.27 13.77
CA ARG A 472 16.30 7.72 13.99
C ARG A 472 14.85 8.18 14.03
N HIS A 473 14.00 7.58 13.21
CA HIS A 473 12.58 7.89 13.13
C HIS A 473 11.74 6.63 13.37
N LEU A 474 10.78 6.73 14.27
CA LEU A 474 9.82 5.67 14.56
C LEU A 474 8.41 6.22 14.47
N GLU A 475 7.56 5.59 13.68
CA GLU A 475 6.13 5.84 13.61
C GLU A 475 5.35 4.64 14.11
N LEU A 476 4.42 4.88 15.04
CA LEU A 476 3.52 3.89 15.61
C LEU A 476 2.08 4.34 15.30
N SER A 477 1.40 3.60 14.43
CA SER A 477 0.03 3.89 14.00
C SER A 477 -0.91 2.77 14.42
N GLY A 478 -2.03 3.05 15.10
CA GLY A 478 -3.01 2.02 15.49
C GLY A 478 -2.50 1.01 16.53
N MET A 479 -1.45 1.37 17.28
CA MET A 479 -0.82 0.51 18.28
C MET A 479 -1.24 0.90 19.71
N THR A 480 -0.86 0.08 20.70
CA THR A 480 -1.11 0.38 22.11
C THR A 480 0.09 1.07 22.77
N MET A 481 -0.12 1.68 23.94
CA MET A 481 0.95 2.26 24.77
C MET A 481 2.03 1.25 25.19
N HIS A 482 1.80 -0.06 25.05
CA HIS A 482 2.83 -1.06 25.24
C HIS A 482 4.00 -0.91 24.26
N ALA A 483 3.73 -0.50 23.01
CA ALA A 483 4.79 -0.23 22.02
C ALA A 483 5.67 0.94 22.44
N VAL A 484 5.08 2.03 22.93
CA VAL A 484 5.85 3.17 23.43
C VAL A 484 6.67 2.79 24.67
N ARG A 485 6.08 2.02 25.60
CA ARG A 485 6.79 1.54 26.80
C ARG A 485 7.91 0.55 26.48
N ALA A 486 7.81 -0.19 25.37
CA ALA A 486 8.88 -1.07 24.89
C ALA A 486 10.15 -0.31 24.44
N LEU A 487 10.09 1.02 24.29
CA LEU A 487 11.27 1.87 24.07
C LEU A 487 12.08 2.15 25.35
N LEU A 488 11.62 1.67 26.50
CA LEU A 488 12.35 1.75 27.76
C LEU A 488 13.07 0.42 28.05
N PRO A 489 14.19 0.46 28.77
CA PRO A 489 14.81 -0.73 29.34
C PRO A 489 13.77 -1.60 30.07
N ALA A 490 13.81 -2.91 29.84
CA ALA A 490 13.06 -3.83 30.69
C ALA A 490 13.55 -3.70 32.14
N ASP A 491 12.63 -3.70 33.11
CA ASP A 491 12.91 -3.69 34.55
C ASP A 491 13.58 -5.02 34.97
N HIS A 492 14.78 -5.29 34.46
CA HIS A 492 15.60 -6.42 34.88
C HIS A 492 16.33 -6.04 36.15
N SER A 493 15.57 -6.16 37.23
CA SER A 493 16.10 -6.52 38.53
C SER A 493 17.04 -7.73 38.36
N PHE A 494 18.28 -7.61 38.87
CA PHE A 494 19.27 -8.68 39.11
C PHE A 494 20.52 -8.84 38.20
N GLY A 495 20.79 -7.97 37.22
CA GLY A 495 22.02 -8.04 36.39
C GLY A 495 23.04 -6.91 36.61
N LEU A 496 24.35 -7.22 36.57
CA LEU A 496 25.46 -6.24 36.70
C LEU A 496 25.84 -5.53 35.38
N ALA A 497 25.21 -5.86 34.25
CA ALA A 497 25.49 -5.21 32.96
C ALA A 497 24.71 -3.89 32.84
N PRO A 498 25.32 -2.82 32.32
CA PRO A 498 24.60 -1.57 32.06
C PRO A 498 23.48 -1.84 31.04
N VAL A 499 22.24 -1.55 31.42
CA VAL A 499 21.09 -1.74 30.53
C VAL A 499 21.07 -0.58 29.54
N ILE A 500 21.40 -0.87 28.28
CA ILE A 500 21.34 0.11 27.20
C ILE A 500 19.87 0.26 26.79
N ALA A 501 19.37 1.50 26.72
CA ALA A 501 18.01 1.75 26.25
C ALA A 501 17.82 1.31 24.78
N PRO A 502 16.66 0.71 24.44
CA PRO A 502 16.32 0.33 23.07
C PRO A 502 16.45 1.52 22.09
N CYS A 503 16.77 1.26 20.82
CA CYS A 503 16.90 2.28 19.77
C CYS A 503 17.74 3.50 20.22
N PRO A 504 19.04 3.36 20.57
CA PRO A 504 19.79 4.44 21.25
C PRO A 504 19.91 5.73 20.44
N GLN A 505 19.75 5.70 19.12
CA GLN A 505 19.82 6.86 18.23
C GLN A 505 18.45 7.49 17.89
N LEU A 506 17.35 7.06 18.53
CA LEU A 506 16.01 7.55 18.21
C LEU A 506 15.88 9.06 18.49
N GLN A 507 15.52 9.82 17.46
CA GLN A 507 15.41 11.29 17.49
C GLN A 507 13.98 11.79 17.28
N SER A 508 13.17 11.04 16.53
CA SER A 508 11.82 11.43 16.15
C SER A 508 10.86 10.28 16.46
N LEU A 509 9.74 10.58 17.12
CA LEU A 509 8.66 9.63 17.41
C LEU A 509 7.32 10.18 16.94
N CYS A 510 6.65 9.47 16.04
CA CYS A 510 5.30 9.78 15.60
C CYS A 510 4.32 8.74 16.16
N ILE A 511 3.22 9.20 16.75
CA ILE A 511 2.16 8.38 17.34
C ILE A 511 0.85 8.77 16.68
N ARG A 512 0.17 7.80 16.05
CA ARG A 512 -1.10 8.01 15.32
C ARG A 512 -2.14 6.97 15.70
N GLY A 513 -3.41 7.36 15.75
CA GLY A 513 -4.53 6.42 15.89
C GLY A 513 -4.47 5.53 17.14
N PHE A 514 -3.91 6.02 18.25
CA PHE A 514 -3.95 5.26 19.50
C PHE A 514 -5.33 5.41 20.11
N GLU A 515 -6.12 4.34 20.04
CA GLU A 515 -7.38 4.25 20.76
C GLU A 515 -7.12 4.45 22.25
N SER A 516 -7.81 5.42 22.87
CA SER A 516 -7.83 5.65 24.31
C SER A 516 -6.55 6.20 24.99
N LEU A 517 -5.75 7.03 24.31
CA LEU A 517 -4.66 7.79 24.97
C LEU A 517 -5.19 8.56 26.19
N GLN A 518 -4.81 8.13 27.40
CA GLN A 518 -5.15 8.82 28.62
C GLN A 518 -4.22 10.04 28.82
N LEU A 519 -4.66 11.01 29.64
CA LEU A 519 -3.82 12.16 29.98
C LEU A 519 -2.48 11.74 30.61
N ASP A 520 -2.49 10.67 31.41
CA ASP A 520 -1.28 10.10 32.02
C ASP A 520 -0.32 9.53 30.97
N ASP A 521 -0.84 8.96 29.88
CA ASP A 521 -0.02 8.44 28.78
C ASP A 521 0.62 9.59 28.00
N LEU A 522 -0.14 10.65 27.69
CA LEU A 522 0.40 11.85 27.06
C LEU A 522 1.47 12.51 27.92
N HIS A 523 1.22 12.63 29.23
CA HIS A 523 2.22 13.13 30.16
C HIS A 523 3.46 12.23 30.20
N PHE A 524 3.29 10.92 30.15
CA PHE A 524 4.41 9.98 30.07
C PHE A 524 5.23 10.20 28.78
N VAL A 525 4.60 10.26 27.61
CA VAL A 525 5.30 10.47 26.32
C VAL A 525 6.03 11.81 26.31
N VAL A 526 5.37 12.90 26.71
CA VAL A 526 5.90 14.27 26.61
C VAL A 526 6.98 14.55 27.65
N ALA A 527 6.79 14.10 28.89
CA ALA A 527 7.62 14.51 30.02
C ALA A 527 8.61 13.43 30.48
N ARG A 528 8.23 12.14 30.44
CA ARG A 528 9.00 11.07 31.09
C ARG A 528 9.83 10.26 30.11
N LEU A 529 9.30 9.93 28.93
CA LEU A 529 9.95 9.04 27.97
C LEU A 529 11.36 9.54 27.60
N SER A 530 11.49 10.80 27.19
CA SER A 530 12.80 11.40 26.83
C SER A 530 13.79 11.40 28.00
N ALA A 531 13.32 11.74 29.22
CA ALA A 531 14.17 11.79 30.40
C ALA A 531 14.64 10.40 30.83
N GLU A 532 13.75 9.40 30.83
CA GLU A 532 14.08 8.02 31.17
C GLU A 532 15.04 7.41 30.15
N ARG A 533 14.86 7.67 28.84
CA ARG A 533 15.80 7.24 27.81
C ARG A 533 17.19 7.87 27.97
N LEU A 534 17.25 9.18 28.23
CA LEU A 534 18.51 9.89 28.47
C LEU A 534 19.25 9.36 29.71
N ASN A 535 18.51 9.08 30.79
CA ASN A 535 19.07 8.49 32.01
C ASN A 535 19.65 7.08 31.80
N ASN A 536 19.18 6.37 30.76
CA ASN A 536 19.67 5.05 30.36
C ASN A 536 20.64 5.09 29.16
N GLY A 537 21.25 6.26 28.91
CA GLY A 537 22.34 6.41 27.95
C GLY A 537 21.94 6.50 26.47
N ALA A 538 20.64 6.58 26.16
CA ALA A 538 20.18 6.84 24.79
C ALA A 538 20.16 8.35 24.46
N CYS A 539 20.09 8.66 23.17
CA CYS A 539 19.82 10.01 22.69
C CYS A 539 18.45 10.50 23.17
N GLY A 540 18.36 11.81 23.45
CA GLY A 540 17.08 12.46 23.74
C GLY A 540 16.24 12.57 22.47
N ILE A 541 14.93 12.33 22.59
CA ILE A 541 13.98 12.53 21.48
C ILE A 541 13.83 14.04 21.24
N HIS A 542 14.08 14.47 20.01
CA HIS A 542 14.03 15.87 19.60
C HIS A 542 12.64 16.30 19.13
N GLU A 543 11.91 15.40 18.49
CA GLU A 543 10.59 15.66 17.92
C GLU A 543 9.62 14.54 18.28
N VAL A 544 8.45 14.92 18.80
CA VAL A 544 7.34 14.00 19.07
C VAL A 544 6.09 14.56 18.40
N ASP A 545 5.56 13.79 17.46
CA ASP A 545 4.32 14.11 16.75
C ASP A 545 3.22 13.21 17.28
N ILE A 546 2.16 13.79 17.81
CA ILE A 546 1.00 13.06 18.34
C ILE A 546 -0.22 13.46 17.54
N HIS A 547 -0.76 12.51 16.79
CA HIS A 547 -2.00 12.65 16.04
C HIS A 547 -3.14 12.10 16.87
N MET A 548 -4.04 13.00 17.29
CA MET A 548 -5.21 12.68 18.09
C MET A 548 -6.44 12.53 17.21
N ASP A 549 -7.19 11.46 17.46
CA ASP A 549 -8.51 11.26 16.87
C ASP A 549 -9.54 12.27 17.43
N HIS A 550 -10.53 12.62 16.61
CA HIS A 550 -11.54 13.65 16.88
C HIS A 550 -12.39 13.40 18.10
N THR A 551 -12.56 12.13 18.45
CA THR A 551 -13.30 11.68 19.63
C THR A 551 -12.68 12.18 20.95
N SER A 552 -11.39 12.54 20.92
CA SER A 552 -10.61 12.97 22.10
C SER A 552 -10.79 14.48 22.41
N THR A 553 -12.03 14.92 22.59
CA THR A 553 -12.40 16.35 22.75
C THR A 553 -11.87 17.04 24.02
N CYS A 554 -11.44 16.30 25.05
CA CYS A 554 -11.19 16.86 26.38
C CYS A 554 -9.75 17.32 26.69
N ILE A 555 -8.79 17.19 25.77
CA ILE A 555 -7.36 17.24 26.16
C ILE A 555 -6.61 18.49 25.67
N THR A 556 -7.13 19.24 24.69
CA THR A 556 -6.30 20.19 23.94
C THR A 556 -5.99 21.53 24.61
N GLU A 557 -6.65 21.92 25.70
CA GLU A 557 -6.40 23.23 26.33
C GLU A 557 -5.29 23.22 27.40
N ASP A 558 -4.97 22.05 28.00
CA ASP A 558 -4.03 21.97 29.13
C ASP A 558 -2.63 21.44 28.80
N ILE A 559 -2.38 20.93 27.57
CA ILE A 559 -1.07 20.38 27.15
C ILE A 559 -0.23 21.42 26.38
N PHE A 560 -0.05 22.61 26.93
CA PHE A 560 1.03 23.52 26.54
C PHE A 560 2.17 23.54 27.56
N CYS A 561 2.40 22.41 28.23
CA CYS A 561 3.59 22.23 29.05
C CYS A 561 4.81 22.01 28.16
N VAL A 562 5.66 23.04 28.08
CA VAL A 562 6.99 22.98 27.48
C VAL A 562 7.75 21.80 28.09
N SER A 563 8.12 20.83 27.25
CA SER A 563 9.01 19.74 27.63
C SER A 563 10.27 20.33 28.29
N GLN A 564 10.53 19.97 29.54
CA GLN A 564 11.74 20.41 30.26
C GLN A 564 13.03 19.91 29.59
N THR A 565 12.93 18.91 28.69
CA THR A 565 14.07 18.30 27.99
C THR A 565 14.39 18.96 26.65
N GLY A 566 13.66 20.02 26.25
CA GLY A 566 13.84 20.67 24.96
C GLY A 566 13.30 19.87 23.77
N THR A 567 12.47 18.86 24.02
CA THR A 567 11.76 18.09 23.00
C THR A 567 10.65 18.96 22.39
N LYS A 568 10.64 19.09 21.06
CA LYS A 568 9.54 19.72 20.32
C LYS A 568 8.38 18.73 20.26
N VAL A 569 7.23 19.11 20.78
CA VAL A 569 6.02 18.28 20.73
C VAL A 569 5.01 18.98 19.85
N ASN A 570 4.60 18.32 18.77
CA ASN A 570 3.53 18.77 17.91
C ASN A 570 2.32 17.87 18.15
N ILE A 571 1.19 18.48 18.49
CA ILE A 571 -0.08 17.75 18.64
C ILE A 571 -0.94 18.16 17.47
N PHE A 572 -1.24 17.19 16.63
CA PHE A 572 -2.13 17.35 15.49
C PHE A 572 -3.49 16.80 15.90
N LYS A 573 -4.53 17.59 15.64
CA LYS A 573 -5.83 16.99 15.37
C LYS A 573 -5.72 16.57 13.93
N ASP A 574 -5.81 15.27 13.66
CA ASP A 574 -5.98 14.87 12.26
C ASP A 574 -7.17 15.66 11.73
N PRO A 575 -7.14 16.23 10.52
CA PRO A 575 -8.38 16.73 9.93
C PRO A 575 -9.39 15.59 9.99
N LEU A 576 -10.68 15.88 10.15
CA LEU A 576 -11.66 14.84 9.90
C LEU A 576 -11.27 14.32 8.52
N HIS A 577 -10.92 13.03 8.43
CA HIS A 577 -11.38 12.34 7.26
C HIS A 577 -12.87 12.57 7.37
N GLU A 578 -13.35 13.56 6.60
CA GLU A 578 -14.72 13.59 6.15
C GLU A 578 -14.85 12.26 5.40
N ASP A 579 -14.93 11.16 6.17
CA ASP A 579 -15.50 9.93 5.70
C ASP A 579 -16.90 10.41 5.34
N ASP A 580 -17.13 10.57 4.04
CA ASP A 580 -18.37 11.07 3.42
C ASP A 580 -19.60 10.21 3.78
N ASP A 581 -19.48 9.30 4.75
CA ASP A 581 -20.51 8.41 5.27
C ASP A 581 -21.56 9.13 6.15
N GLU A 582 -21.36 10.40 6.54
CA GLU A 582 -22.33 11.18 7.34
C GLU A 582 -23.20 12.18 6.56
N GLU A 583 -23.13 12.26 5.22
CA GLU A 583 -24.05 13.09 4.41
C GLU A 583 -25.16 12.27 3.74
N GLY A 584 -25.94 11.52 4.54
CA GLY A 584 -27.09 10.74 4.04
C GLY A 584 -28.37 10.81 4.86
N MET A 585 -28.36 11.35 6.07
CA MET A 585 -29.55 11.38 6.92
C MET A 585 -30.20 12.78 6.95
N TYR A 586 -30.77 13.18 5.81
CA TYR A 586 -31.83 14.19 5.80
C TYR A 586 -33.06 13.63 6.51
N CYS A 587 -33.09 13.81 7.84
CA CYS A 587 -34.30 13.75 8.63
C CYS A 587 -35.20 14.94 8.27
N ASP A 588 -36.10 14.75 7.32
CA ASP A 588 -37.42 15.36 7.34
C ASP A 588 -38.43 14.21 7.36
N ASP A 589 -38.75 13.72 8.55
CA ASP A 589 -40.12 13.75 9.06
C ASP A 589 -40.26 12.96 10.37
N GLU A 590 -40.83 13.69 11.31
CA GLU A 590 -41.35 13.37 12.63
C GLU A 590 -41.77 11.91 12.91
N ASP A 591 -41.42 11.48 14.13
CA ASP A 591 -41.96 10.32 14.85
C ASP A 591 -41.57 8.93 14.33
N ILE A 592 -40.67 8.25 15.05
CA ILE A 592 -40.94 6.99 15.77
C ILE A 592 -39.64 6.55 16.48
N ASP A 593 -39.59 6.71 17.81
CA ASP A 593 -38.69 5.96 18.70
C ASP A 593 -39.09 4.47 18.71
N THR A 594 -38.88 3.74 17.61
CA THR A 594 -38.92 2.26 17.64
C THR A 594 -37.57 1.75 18.06
N ASP A 595 -37.50 1.32 19.31
CA ASP A 595 -36.47 0.45 19.86
C ASP A 595 -36.07 -0.63 18.82
N PRO A 596 -34.81 -0.61 18.31
CA PRO A 596 -34.39 -1.45 17.20
C PRO A 596 -34.47 -2.95 17.48
N TYR A 597 -34.61 -3.33 18.76
CA TYR A 597 -34.71 -4.72 19.22
C TYR A 597 -36.15 -5.21 19.46
N LYS A 598 -37.17 -4.40 19.15
CA LYS A 598 -38.56 -4.87 19.20
C LYS A 598 -38.95 -5.58 17.91
N ALA A 599 -39.88 -6.52 18.02
CA ALA A 599 -40.45 -7.21 16.87
C ALA A 599 -41.00 -6.20 15.84
N GLY A 600 -40.35 -6.14 14.67
CA GLY A 600 -40.61 -5.17 13.60
C GLY A 600 -39.62 -4.00 13.48
N GLY A 601 -38.57 -3.95 14.31
CA GLY A 601 -37.45 -3.00 14.18
C GLY A 601 -36.45 -3.40 13.09
N VAL A 602 -35.48 -2.52 12.81
CA VAL A 602 -34.51 -2.65 11.71
C VAL A 602 -33.65 -3.92 11.80
N PHE A 603 -33.48 -4.50 12.99
CA PHE A 603 -32.67 -5.72 13.22
C PHE A 603 -33.49 -7.02 13.35
N ASN A 604 -34.74 -7.04 12.92
CA ASN A 604 -35.61 -8.21 13.06
C ASN A 604 -35.29 -9.29 11.99
N ASP A 605 -34.09 -9.88 12.07
CA ASP A 605 -33.68 -11.08 11.32
C ASP A 605 -34.10 -12.34 12.09
N PRO A 606 -35.09 -13.11 11.59
CA PRO A 606 -35.58 -14.30 12.27
C PRO A 606 -34.54 -15.41 12.44
N LEU A 607 -33.49 -15.44 11.61
CA LEU A 607 -32.40 -16.42 11.71
C LEU A 607 -31.39 -16.01 12.78
N PHE A 608 -31.05 -14.73 12.85
CA PHE A 608 -30.18 -14.18 13.89
C PHE A 608 -30.79 -14.35 15.29
N ASP A 609 -32.07 -14.00 15.44
CA ASP A 609 -32.80 -14.16 16.69
C ASP A 609 -32.93 -15.62 17.12
N ALA A 610 -33.16 -16.54 16.17
CA ALA A 610 -33.23 -17.98 16.47
C ALA A 610 -31.89 -18.56 16.92
N TYR A 611 -30.78 -18.09 16.33
CA TYR A 611 -29.44 -18.50 16.70
C TYR A 611 -29.08 -18.07 18.13
N TYR A 612 -29.31 -16.80 18.49
CA TYR A 612 -28.95 -16.28 19.81
C TYR A 612 -29.95 -16.65 20.92
N ALA A 613 -31.24 -16.80 20.62
CA ALA A 613 -32.21 -17.33 21.58
C ALA A 613 -31.94 -18.81 21.91
N GLY A 614 -31.37 -19.59 20.97
CA GLY A 614 -30.94 -20.96 21.20
C GLY A 614 -29.74 -21.07 22.14
N VAL A 615 -28.80 -20.13 22.06
CA VAL A 615 -27.58 -20.10 22.90
C VAL A 615 -27.90 -19.71 24.35
N ALA A 616 -28.91 -18.86 24.58
CA ALA A 616 -29.32 -18.45 25.93
C ALA A 616 -30.04 -19.55 26.75
N LEU A 617 -30.57 -20.59 26.10
CA LEU A 617 -31.21 -21.74 26.76
C LEU A 617 -30.24 -22.88 27.10
N ALA A 618 -28.96 -22.76 26.71
CA ALA A 618 -27.93 -23.77 26.93
C ALA A 618 -26.87 -23.35 27.98
N ARG A 619 -27.15 -22.32 28.80
CA ARG A 619 -26.36 -21.97 29.99
C ARG A 619 -27.16 -22.06 31.28
#